data_AF-T1PIC3-F1
#
_entry.id   AF-T1PIC3-F1
#
_cell.length_a   1.000
_cell.length_b   1.000
_cell.length_c   1.000
_cell.angle_alpha   90.00
_cell.angle_beta   90.00
_cell.angle_gamma   90.00
#
_symmetry.space_group_name_H-M   'P 1'
#
loop_
_entity.id
_entity.type
_entity.pdbx_description
1 polymer ?
#
loop_
_entity_poly.entity_id
_entity_poly.type
_entity_poly.pdbx_seq_one_letter_code
_entity_poly.pdbx_strand_id
1 'polypeptide(L)'
;MDAAKHMWPEDLRAIYGSLKLLNAKHGFSPMSRPYIYQEVIDLGGEPIKKTDYNHLGAVTEFVFSKAIGEVFRGKKSLKSLKNWGPDWSMLPSEDAIVFVDNHDNQRGHGAGGADILTYKDADLYKAAVAFMLAHPYGKVTRVMSSYSFDNSDQGPPASKDGSITAPTFLANNQCGTEKSGWVCEHRWSEIHHMVKFRNTVNNQPLANWWENGENQIAFSRGNMGFVVFNLELDKDLQANLQTGLPKGVYCDIISGRKSCNSCTGLKVMVGADGKADISLAKGPKVLAIYAQSKLT
;
A
#
# COMPACT_ATOMS: atom_id res chain seq x y z
N MET A 1 8.80 9.24 15.09
CA MET A 1 9.47 10.49 15.48
C MET A 1 9.17 11.49 14.39
N ASP A 2 8.33 12.46 14.71
CA ASP A 2 7.99 13.59 13.85
C ASP A 2 9.22 14.45 13.59
N ALA A 3 9.30 15.11 12.42
CA ALA A 3 10.31 16.11 12.11
C ALA A 3 11.77 15.65 12.37
N ALA A 4 12.06 14.35 12.19
CA ALA A 4 13.36 13.78 12.54
C ALA A 4 14.52 14.35 11.72
N LYS A 5 14.25 14.79 10.48
CA LYS A 5 15.18 15.55 9.64
C LYS A 5 15.75 16.80 10.35
N HIS A 6 15.00 17.39 11.29
CA HIS A 6 15.39 18.62 11.99
C HIS A 6 16.08 18.35 13.34
N MET A 7 16.42 17.10 13.63
CA MET A 7 17.16 16.70 14.82
C MET A 7 18.46 16.00 14.41
N TRP A 8 19.53 16.23 15.16
CA TRP A 8 20.78 15.52 14.94
C TRP A 8 20.60 14.01 15.22
N PRO A 9 21.14 13.12 14.37
CA PRO A 9 21.10 11.68 14.64
C PRO A 9 21.65 11.30 16.02
N GLU A 10 22.66 12.02 16.52
CA GLU A 10 23.26 11.83 17.84
C GLU A 10 22.25 12.09 18.97
N ASP A 11 21.46 13.16 18.87
CA ASP A 11 20.45 13.52 19.86
C ASP A 11 19.32 12.48 19.86
N LEU A 12 18.88 12.06 18.67
CA LEU A 12 17.91 10.97 18.53
C LEU A 12 18.44 9.66 19.12
N ARG A 13 19.70 9.31 18.88
CA ARG A 13 20.35 8.14 19.47
C ARG A 13 20.31 8.18 21.00
N ALA A 14 20.60 9.32 21.60
CA ALA A 14 20.55 9.50 23.06
C ALA A 14 19.12 9.33 23.61
N ILE A 15 18.12 9.90 22.93
CA ILE A 15 16.71 9.73 23.29
C ILE A 15 16.29 8.26 23.18
N TYR A 16 16.57 7.61 22.05
CA TYR A 16 16.19 6.22 21.79
C TYR A 16 16.91 5.23 22.71
N GLY A 17 18.16 5.52 23.07
CA GLY A 17 18.93 4.75 24.06
C GLY A 17 18.30 4.75 25.44
N SER A 18 17.58 5.83 25.79
CA SER A 18 16.95 6.03 27.10
C SER A 18 15.51 5.49 27.19
N LEU A 19 14.95 4.96 26.10
CA LEU A 19 13.59 4.44 26.09
C LEU A 19 13.47 3.14 26.91
N LYS A 20 12.36 3.04 27.65
CA LYS A 20 11.97 1.81 28.33
C LYS A 20 11.64 0.72 27.30
N LEU A 21 11.84 -0.53 27.72
CA LEU A 21 11.34 -1.70 26.99
C LEU A 21 9.81 -1.74 27.00
N LEU A 22 9.24 -2.44 26.02
CA LEU A 22 7.80 -2.63 25.91
C LEU A 22 7.26 -3.49 27.05
N ASN A 23 6.05 -3.16 27.49
CA ASN A 23 5.43 -3.79 28.66
C ASN A 23 4.93 -5.20 28.33
N ALA A 24 5.53 -6.22 28.96
CA ALA A 24 5.18 -7.62 28.76
C ALA A 24 3.71 -7.96 29.09
N LYS A 25 3.02 -7.14 29.90
CA LYS A 25 1.57 -7.30 30.18
C LYS A 25 0.70 -7.15 28.93
N HIS A 26 1.21 -6.51 27.87
CA HIS A 26 0.51 -6.38 26.58
C HIS A 26 0.95 -7.42 25.55
N GLY A 27 1.59 -8.52 25.98
CA GLY A 27 1.96 -9.63 25.10
C GLY A 27 3.30 -9.47 24.37
N PHE A 28 4.09 -8.45 24.72
CA PHE A 28 5.46 -8.30 24.18
C PHE A 28 6.43 -9.25 24.88
N SER A 29 7.32 -9.89 24.11
CA SER A 29 8.40 -10.71 24.67
C SER A 29 9.31 -9.87 25.58
N PRO A 30 9.94 -10.47 26.62
CA PRO A 30 10.96 -9.80 27.40
C PRO A 30 12.04 -9.17 26.51
N MET A 31 12.57 -8.01 26.91
CA MET A 31 13.59 -7.26 26.16
C MET A 31 13.12 -6.64 24.82
N SER A 32 11.83 -6.66 24.51
CA SER A 32 11.29 -5.98 23.32
C SER A 32 11.50 -4.47 23.42
N ARG A 33 12.18 -3.88 22.44
CA ARG A 33 12.33 -2.43 22.29
C ARG A 33 11.14 -1.83 21.54
N PRO A 34 10.78 -0.56 21.78
CA PRO A 34 9.78 0.12 20.96
C PRO A 34 10.21 0.14 19.50
N TYR A 35 9.26 -0.06 18.59
CA TYR A 35 9.50 0.11 17.17
C TYR A 35 9.58 1.61 16.84
N ILE A 36 10.71 2.01 16.26
CA ILE A 36 10.98 3.41 15.92
C ILE A 36 10.92 3.55 14.42
N TYR A 37 10.15 4.54 13.97
CA TYR A 37 10.25 5.09 12.64
C TYR A 37 10.39 6.61 12.69
N GLN A 38 11.16 7.15 11.76
CA GLN A 38 11.60 8.53 11.74
C GLN A 38 11.06 9.21 10.50
N GLU A 39 10.41 10.35 10.68
CA GLU A 39 10.01 11.18 9.56
C GLU A 39 11.20 11.99 9.06
N VAL A 40 11.76 11.56 7.93
CA VAL A 40 12.83 12.26 7.24
C VAL A 40 12.39 12.41 5.80
N ILE A 41 11.94 13.62 5.43
CA ILE A 41 11.55 13.92 4.06
C ILE A 41 12.82 14.08 3.22
N ASP A 42 13.27 13.04 2.52
CA ASP A 42 14.42 13.11 1.60
C ASP A 42 14.01 12.63 0.20
N LEU A 43 13.87 13.59 -0.72
CA LEU A 43 13.57 13.36 -2.14
C LEU A 43 14.82 13.47 -3.04
N GLY A 44 16.02 13.57 -2.46
CA GLY A 44 17.26 13.90 -3.17
C GLY A 44 17.52 15.42 -3.24
N GLY A 45 18.73 15.80 -3.68
CA GLY A 45 19.11 17.21 -3.89
C GLY A 45 19.45 18.02 -2.63
N GLU A 46 19.21 17.49 -1.43
CA GLU A 46 19.50 18.17 -0.15
C GLU A 46 20.70 17.55 0.59
N PRO A 47 21.39 18.28 1.50
CA PRO A 47 22.55 17.75 2.23
C PRO A 47 22.17 16.68 3.26
N ILE A 48 21.02 16.80 3.93
CA ILE A 48 20.56 15.83 4.95
C ILE A 48 19.93 14.63 4.25
N LYS A 49 20.40 13.42 4.55
CA LYS A 49 19.97 12.19 3.90
C LYS A 49 19.19 11.29 4.84
N LYS A 50 18.21 10.54 4.32
CA LYS A 50 17.53 9.47 5.06
C LYS A 50 18.47 8.37 5.56
N THR A 51 19.61 8.19 4.90
CA THR A 51 20.69 7.26 5.30
C THR A 51 21.47 7.72 6.53
N ASP A 52 21.32 8.98 6.95
CA ASP A 52 21.93 9.45 8.20
C ASP A 52 21.15 8.98 9.44
N TYR A 53 19.98 8.35 9.23
CA TYR A 53 19.03 7.99 10.28
C TYR A 53 18.69 6.50 10.31
N ASN A 54 18.89 5.74 9.23
CA ASN A 54 18.39 4.36 9.12
C ASN A 54 19.09 3.36 10.06
N HIS A 55 20.27 3.68 10.59
CA HIS A 55 20.90 2.88 11.65
C HIS A 55 20.23 3.04 13.03
N LEU A 56 19.36 4.05 13.22
CA LEU A 56 18.65 4.31 14.48
C LEU A 56 17.27 3.63 14.53
N GLY A 57 16.71 3.30 13.38
CA GLY A 57 15.35 2.77 13.22
C GLY A 57 14.87 2.96 11.79
N ALA A 58 13.62 2.56 11.52
CA ALA A 58 13.05 2.73 10.20
C ALA A 58 12.89 4.23 9.84
N VAL A 59 12.80 4.54 8.56
CA VAL A 59 12.64 5.91 8.05
C VAL A 59 11.49 5.94 7.02
N THR A 60 10.72 7.02 7.02
CA THR A 60 9.66 7.26 6.03
C THR A 60 10.25 7.41 4.63
N GLU A 61 9.87 6.54 3.70
CA GLU A 61 10.39 6.56 2.33
C GLU A 61 9.50 7.42 1.42
N PHE A 62 9.69 8.75 1.45
CA PHE A 62 8.90 9.69 0.64
C PHE A 62 9.14 9.55 -0.87
N VAL A 63 10.27 8.97 -1.30
CA VAL A 63 10.50 8.65 -2.72
C VAL A 63 9.47 7.62 -3.21
N PHE A 64 9.07 6.67 -2.35
CA PHE A 64 8.01 5.71 -2.68
C PHE A 64 6.70 6.44 -3.01
N SER A 65 6.24 7.30 -2.11
CA SER A 65 4.96 8.04 -2.21
C SER A 65 4.92 8.90 -3.49
N LYS A 66 6.01 9.62 -3.80
CA LYS A 66 6.13 10.41 -5.03
C LYS A 66 6.18 9.53 -6.28
N ALA A 67 7.06 8.52 -6.31
CA ALA A 67 7.31 7.72 -7.50
C ALA A 67 6.11 6.83 -7.89
N ILE A 68 5.39 6.29 -6.91
CA ILE A 68 4.20 5.48 -7.20
C ILE A 68 3.09 6.36 -7.79
N GLY A 69 2.96 7.60 -7.30
CA GLY A 69 2.09 8.61 -7.85
C GLY A 69 2.41 8.95 -9.30
N GLU A 70 3.68 9.23 -9.61
CA GLU A 70 4.15 9.49 -10.99
C GLU A 70 3.79 8.35 -11.94
N VAL A 71 4.00 7.09 -11.53
CA VAL A 71 3.69 5.91 -12.35
C VAL A 71 2.19 5.78 -12.57
N PHE A 72 1.38 5.81 -11.51
CA PHE A 72 -0.05 5.58 -11.62
C PHE A 72 -0.81 6.76 -12.25
N ARG A 73 -0.24 7.98 -12.23
CA ARG A 73 -0.72 9.13 -13.02
C ARG A 73 -0.26 9.11 -14.49
N GLY A 74 0.47 8.07 -14.91
CA GLY A 74 0.91 7.89 -16.30
C GLY A 74 2.11 8.74 -16.72
N LYS A 75 2.81 9.41 -15.77
CA LYS A 75 4.08 10.10 -16.07
C LYS A 75 5.24 9.13 -16.29
N LYS A 76 5.11 7.91 -15.76
CA LYS A 76 5.99 6.76 -15.99
C LYS A 76 5.13 5.53 -16.26
N SER A 77 5.66 4.61 -17.07
CA SER A 77 4.97 3.38 -17.45
C SER A 77 5.04 2.33 -16.32
N LEU A 78 4.00 1.49 -16.14
CA LEU A 78 4.01 0.43 -15.12
C LEU A 78 5.17 -0.53 -15.26
N LYS A 79 5.66 -0.77 -16.49
CA LYS A 79 6.86 -1.61 -16.73
C LYS A 79 8.08 -1.17 -15.92
N SER A 80 8.18 0.12 -15.58
CA SER A 80 9.29 0.66 -14.79
C SER A 80 9.34 0.09 -13.37
N LEU A 81 8.22 -0.44 -12.86
CA LEU A 81 8.13 -1.03 -11.52
C LEU A 81 8.83 -2.40 -11.40
N LYS A 82 9.40 -2.95 -12.49
CA LYS A 82 10.09 -4.26 -12.48
C LYS A 82 11.23 -4.34 -11.47
N ASN A 83 11.92 -3.23 -11.21
CA ASN A 83 12.99 -3.11 -10.24
C ASN A 83 12.64 -2.19 -9.05
N TRP A 84 11.35 -2.13 -8.70
CA TRP A 84 10.86 -1.26 -7.63
C TRP A 84 11.56 -1.53 -6.28
N GLY A 85 12.11 -0.48 -5.66
CA GLY A 85 12.86 -0.56 -4.42
C GLY A 85 14.17 0.25 -4.45
N PRO A 86 15.29 -0.27 -3.93
CA PRO A 86 16.54 0.50 -3.81
C PRO A 86 17.08 1.12 -5.12
N ASP A 87 16.87 0.47 -6.27
CA ASP A 87 17.25 0.99 -7.59
C ASP A 87 16.55 2.32 -7.93
N TRP A 88 15.44 2.62 -7.27
CA TRP A 88 14.73 3.89 -7.36
C TRP A 88 15.25 4.94 -6.37
N SER A 89 16.50 4.80 -5.90
CA SER A 89 17.10 5.64 -4.83
C SER A 89 16.32 5.58 -3.52
N MET A 90 15.70 4.44 -3.25
CA MET A 90 15.01 4.18 -2.00
C MET A 90 15.96 3.48 -1.00
N LEU A 91 15.63 3.52 0.28
CA LEU A 91 16.34 2.80 1.33
C LEU A 91 16.33 1.28 1.10
N PRO A 92 17.21 0.53 1.77
CA PRO A 92 17.02 -0.91 1.93
C PRO A 92 15.61 -1.21 2.47
N SER A 93 14.99 -2.27 1.98
CA SER A 93 13.59 -2.62 2.33
C SER A 93 13.37 -2.72 3.84
N GLU A 94 14.35 -3.26 4.58
CA GLU A 94 14.29 -3.43 6.04
C GLU A 94 14.32 -2.11 6.83
N ASP A 95 14.72 -1.02 6.19
CA ASP A 95 14.85 0.29 6.82
C ASP A 95 13.68 1.21 6.47
N ALA A 96 12.81 0.80 5.54
CA ALA A 96 11.78 1.66 4.97
C ALA A 96 10.39 1.43 5.59
N ILE A 97 9.74 2.53 5.96
CA ILE A 97 8.27 2.59 6.04
C ILE A 97 7.75 3.26 4.78
N VAL A 98 6.89 2.53 4.06
CA VAL A 98 6.30 2.98 2.80
C VAL A 98 4.81 3.26 2.96
N PHE A 99 4.33 4.21 2.18
CA PHE A 99 2.94 4.65 2.14
C PHE A 99 2.67 5.34 0.80
N VAL A 100 1.43 5.28 0.31
CA VAL A 100 1.03 6.00 -0.91
C VAL A 100 0.90 7.49 -0.62
N ASP A 101 0.28 7.83 0.51
CA ASP A 101 0.14 9.17 1.05
C ASP A 101 0.31 9.17 2.58
N ASN A 102 0.54 10.35 3.15
CA ASN A 102 0.45 10.61 4.58
C ASN A 102 -0.49 11.80 4.83
N HIS A 103 -0.69 12.13 6.10
CA HIS A 103 -1.59 13.22 6.49
C HIS A 103 -1.19 14.60 5.92
N ASP A 104 0.10 14.88 5.72
CA ASP A 104 0.53 16.17 5.16
C ASP A 104 0.36 16.19 3.64
N ASN A 105 0.96 15.21 2.95
CA ASN A 105 1.11 15.28 1.51
C ASN A 105 -0.19 15.02 0.76
N GLN A 106 -1.18 14.37 1.39
CA GLN A 106 -2.54 14.30 0.83
C GLN A 106 -3.25 15.66 0.77
N ARG A 107 -2.75 16.67 1.50
CA ARG A 107 -3.23 18.06 1.47
C ARG A 107 -2.41 18.95 0.54
N GLY A 108 -1.40 18.40 -0.13
CA GLY A 108 -0.41 19.17 -0.88
C GLY A 108 0.63 19.85 0.02
N HIS A 109 0.60 19.60 1.34
CA HIS A 109 1.62 20.06 2.28
C HIS A 109 2.74 19.02 2.33
N GLY A 110 3.99 19.40 2.07
CA GLY A 110 5.12 18.47 2.14
C GLY A 110 5.50 17.77 0.84
N ALA A 111 6.07 16.57 0.94
CA ALA A 111 6.79 15.94 -0.17
C ALA A 111 5.89 15.26 -1.22
N GLY A 112 6.25 15.47 -2.49
CA GLY A 112 5.66 14.82 -3.67
C GLY A 112 4.68 15.69 -4.45
N GLY A 113 4.09 16.72 -3.84
CA GLY A 113 3.24 17.70 -4.53
C GLY A 113 2.06 17.07 -5.26
N ALA A 114 1.80 17.53 -6.50
CA ALA A 114 0.65 17.09 -7.30
C ALA A 114 0.69 15.60 -7.72
N ASP A 115 1.82 14.92 -7.54
CA ASP A 115 1.94 13.50 -7.86
C ASP A 115 1.32 12.58 -6.82
N ILE A 116 1.13 13.05 -5.58
CA ILE A 116 0.56 12.25 -4.52
C ILE A 116 -0.87 11.82 -4.88
N LEU A 117 -1.13 10.52 -4.80
CA LEU A 117 -2.46 9.93 -4.94
C LEU A 117 -3.13 9.89 -3.57
N THR A 118 -4.40 10.26 -3.52
CA THR A 118 -5.17 10.31 -2.27
C THR A 118 -6.51 9.62 -2.44
N TYR A 119 -7.31 9.55 -1.38
CA TYR A 119 -8.70 9.09 -1.48
C TYR A 119 -9.55 9.89 -2.50
N LYS A 120 -9.15 11.12 -2.85
CA LYS A 120 -9.81 11.94 -3.87
C LYS A 120 -9.58 11.40 -5.30
N ASP A 121 -8.53 10.60 -5.51
CA ASP A 121 -8.21 9.89 -6.75
C ASP A 121 -8.59 8.40 -6.66
N ALA A 122 -9.80 8.10 -6.18
CA ALA A 122 -10.16 6.78 -5.61
C ALA A 122 -9.71 5.55 -6.43
N ASP A 123 -9.91 5.51 -7.74
CA ASP A 123 -9.53 4.35 -8.55
C ASP A 123 -8.01 4.18 -8.69
N LEU A 124 -7.28 5.26 -8.96
CA LEU A 124 -5.82 5.24 -9.01
C LEU A 124 -5.20 4.94 -7.65
N TYR A 125 -5.76 5.53 -6.58
CA TYR A 125 -5.31 5.32 -5.22
C TYR A 125 -5.47 3.86 -4.77
N LYS A 126 -6.63 3.25 -5.04
CA LYS A 126 -6.83 1.82 -4.78
C LYS A 126 -5.82 0.95 -5.52
N ALA A 127 -5.53 1.27 -6.77
CA ALA A 127 -4.56 0.53 -7.57
C ALA A 127 -3.13 0.68 -7.03
N ALA A 128 -2.71 1.89 -6.66
CA ALA A 128 -1.41 2.15 -6.05
C ALA A 128 -1.25 1.48 -4.68
N VAL A 129 -2.29 1.52 -3.83
CA VAL A 129 -2.29 0.82 -2.53
C VAL A 129 -2.26 -0.69 -2.72
N ALA A 130 -2.97 -1.25 -3.71
CA ALA A 130 -2.89 -2.66 -4.04
C ALA A 130 -1.47 -3.07 -4.47
N PHE A 131 -0.79 -2.27 -5.29
CA PHE A 131 0.61 -2.51 -5.64
C PHE A 131 1.52 -2.47 -4.41
N MET A 132 1.41 -1.44 -3.56
CA MET A 132 2.16 -1.32 -2.30
C MET A 132 2.00 -2.56 -1.41
N LEU A 133 0.77 -3.05 -1.26
CA LEU A 133 0.48 -4.18 -0.38
C LEU A 133 0.93 -5.52 -1.00
N ALA A 134 0.87 -5.67 -2.33
CA ALA A 134 1.33 -6.87 -3.03
C ALA A 134 2.86 -6.98 -3.14
N HIS A 135 3.56 -5.87 -3.36
CA HIS A 135 5.01 -5.84 -3.56
C HIS A 135 5.77 -6.10 -2.24
N PRO A 136 6.90 -6.84 -2.24
CA PRO A 136 7.64 -7.14 -1.00
C PRO A 136 8.34 -5.92 -0.37
N TYR A 137 8.70 -4.91 -1.16
CA TYR A 137 9.45 -3.74 -0.69
C TYR A 137 8.76 -2.99 0.47
N GLY A 138 9.57 -2.55 1.42
CA GLY A 138 9.17 -1.87 2.65
C GLY A 138 8.85 -2.85 3.76
N LYS A 139 9.63 -2.79 4.85
CA LYS A 139 9.41 -3.58 6.07
C LYS A 139 8.01 -3.37 6.63
N VAL A 140 7.55 -2.13 6.59
CA VAL A 140 6.21 -1.76 7.01
C VAL A 140 5.53 -0.96 5.91
N THR A 141 4.35 -1.42 5.53
CA THR A 141 3.41 -0.67 4.68
C THR A 141 2.38 0.01 5.58
N ARG A 142 2.30 1.33 5.54
CA ARG A 142 1.31 2.11 6.29
C ARG A 142 0.18 2.50 5.35
N VAL A 143 -1.05 2.07 5.68
CA VAL A 143 -2.28 2.46 4.97
C VAL A 143 -2.84 3.70 5.65
N MET A 144 -3.10 4.75 4.88
CA MET A 144 -3.74 5.97 5.37
C MET A 144 -5.23 5.73 5.61
N SER A 145 -5.80 6.43 6.60
CA SER A 145 -7.24 6.49 6.83
C SER A 145 -7.61 7.92 7.17
N SER A 146 -8.38 8.55 6.31
CA SER A 146 -8.59 9.99 6.29
C SER A 146 -9.98 10.39 6.76
N TYR A 147 -10.15 11.69 6.92
CA TYR A 147 -11.43 12.36 6.87
C TYR A 147 -11.48 13.24 5.61
N SER A 148 -12.69 13.53 5.13
CA SER A 148 -12.92 14.35 3.95
C SER A 148 -12.72 15.83 4.29
N PHE A 149 -11.97 16.53 3.46
CA PHE A 149 -11.73 17.96 3.58
C PHE A 149 -11.78 18.66 2.22
N ASP A 150 -12.23 19.90 2.21
CA ASP A 150 -12.21 20.78 1.03
C ASP A 150 -11.14 21.86 1.13
N ASN A 151 -10.69 22.17 2.34
CA ASN A 151 -9.56 23.05 2.65
C ASN A 151 -8.40 22.23 3.23
N SER A 152 -7.16 22.50 2.79
CA SER A 152 -5.96 21.83 3.30
C SER A 152 -5.72 22.08 4.80
N ASP A 153 -6.18 23.21 5.34
CA ASP A 153 -6.06 23.54 6.77
C ASP A 153 -7.25 23.03 7.61
N GLN A 154 -8.18 22.29 7.00
CA GLN A 154 -9.38 21.81 7.69
C GLN A 154 -9.05 20.71 8.71
N GLY A 155 -9.50 20.93 9.95
CA GLY A 155 -9.49 19.90 11.00
C GLY A 155 -10.45 18.73 10.73
N PRO A 156 -10.44 17.71 11.60
CA PRO A 156 -11.33 16.56 11.48
C PRO A 156 -12.80 16.96 11.67
N PRO A 157 -13.75 16.07 11.29
CA PRO A 157 -15.17 16.24 11.60
C PRO A 157 -15.38 16.50 13.09
N ALA A 158 -16.03 17.61 13.42
CA ALA A 158 -16.22 18.07 14.78
C ALA A 158 -17.59 18.69 15.00
N SER A 159 -18.09 18.61 16.24
CA SER A 159 -19.26 19.32 16.72
C SER A 159 -18.98 20.82 16.84
N LYS A 160 -20.02 21.64 17.02
CA LYS A 160 -19.89 23.11 17.13
C LYS A 160 -19.00 23.58 18.28
N ASP A 161 -18.83 22.76 19.30
CA ASP A 161 -17.97 22.99 20.47
C ASP A 161 -16.50 22.58 20.23
N GLY A 162 -16.17 22.04 19.06
CA GLY A 162 -14.82 21.56 18.71
C GLY A 162 -14.57 20.09 19.06
N SER A 163 -15.53 19.37 19.63
CA SER A 163 -15.39 17.95 19.95
C SER A 163 -15.38 17.09 18.67
N ILE A 164 -14.36 16.27 18.47
CA ILE A 164 -14.26 15.38 17.29
C ILE A 164 -15.43 14.38 17.29
N THR A 165 -16.12 14.26 16.16
CA THR A 165 -17.25 13.34 16.00
C THR A 165 -16.80 11.96 15.54
N ALA A 166 -17.49 10.92 15.99
CA ALA A 166 -17.19 9.54 15.61
C ALA A 166 -17.59 9.22 14.15
N PRO A 167 -16.92 8.28 13.49
CA PRO A 167 -17.38 7.73 12.21
C PRO A 167 -18.74 7.06 12.36
N THR A 168 -19.54 7.12 11.30
CA THR A 168 -20.76 6.31 11.17
C THR A 168 -20.53 5.21 10.14
N PHE A 169 -21.20 4.07 10.31
CA PHE A 169 -21.00 2.90 9.45
C PHE A 169 -22.27 2.55 8.68
N LEU A 170 -22.10 2.25 7.40
CA LEU A 170 -23.14 1.71 6.53
C LEU A 170 -23.32 0.20 6.79
N ALA A 171 -24.41 -0.38 6.29
CA ALA A 171 -24.70 -1.81 6.46
C ALA A 171 -23.62 -2.75 5.86
N ASN A 172 -22.85 -2.26 4.89
CA ASN A 172 -21.72 -2.99 4.30
C ASN A 172 -20.39 -2.79 5.07
N ASN A 173 -20.43 -2.20 6.27
CA ASN A 173 -19.30 -1.85 7.14
C ASN A 173 -18.34 -0.78 6.60
N GLN A 174 -18.65 -0.13 5.47
CA GLN A 174 -17.95 1.07 5.03
C GLN A 174 -18.36 2.27 5.89
N CYS A 175 -17.53 3.32 5.91
CA CYS A 175 -17.90 4.56 6.59
C CYS A 175 -18.94 5.34 5.77
N GLY A 176 -19.90 5.94 6.47
CA GLY A 176 -20.82 6.91 5.90
C GLY A 176 -20.12 8.25 5.74
N THR A 177 -19.21 8.37 4.77
CA THR A 177 -18.37 9.56 4.56
C THR A 177 -19.21 10.82 4.40
N GLU A 178 -20.28 10.78 3.61
CA GLU A 178 -21.17 11.93 3.39
C GLU A 178 -21.81 12.44 4.68
N LYS A 179 -22.12 11.54 5.62
CA LYS A 179 -22.76 11.88 6.89
C LYS A 179 -21.78 12.26 7.99
N SER A 180 -20.64 11.56 8.06
CA SER A 180 -19.72 11.65 9.20
C SER A 180 -18.39 12.33 8.87
N GLY A 181 -18.10 12.57 7.60
CA GLY A 181 -16.83 13.10 7.13
C GLY A 181 -15.65 12.13 7.21
N TRP A 182 -15.82 10.91 7.71
CA TRP A 182 -14.72 9.92 7.79
C TRP A 182 -14.68 9.07 6.52
N VAL A 183 -13.52 9.04 5.85
CA VAL A 183 -13.33 8.34 4.54
C VAL A 183 -13.12 6.84 4.74
N CYS A 184 -12.30 6.48 5.72
CA CYS A 184 -12.01 5.09 6.09
C CYS A 184 -11.54 4.20 4.93
N GLU A 185 -10.50 4.61 4.21
CA GLU A 185 -9.87 3.87 3.12
C GLU A 185 -9.48 2.44 3.57
N HIS A 186 -9.05 2.28 4.83
CA HIS A 186 -8.76 0.99 5.45
C HIS A 186 -9.96 0.00 5.48
N ARG A 187 -11.19 0.48 5.25
CA ARG A 187 -12.43 -0.33 5.15
C ARG A 187 -12.91 -0.53 3.72
N TRP A 188 -12.30 0.14 2.73
CA TRP A 188 -12.60 -0.13 1.34
C TRP A 188 -12.25 -1.58 1.04
N SER A 189 -13.15 -2.29 0.36
CA SER A 189 -13.08 -3.76 0.21
C SER A 189 -11.74 -4.16 -0.41
N GLU A 190 -11.33 -3.43 -1.44
CA GLU A 190 -10.09 -3.61 -2.18
C GLU A 190 -8.86 -3.48 -1.26
N ILE A 191 -8.80 -2.44 -0.43
CA ILE A 191 -7.66 -2.18 0.47
C ILE A 191 -7.64 -3.17 1.64
N HIS A 192 -8.78 -3.38 2.29
CA HIS A 192 -8.90 -4.31 3.41
C HIS A 192 -8.52 -5.75 2.99
N HIS A 193 -8.93 -6.20 1.82
CA HIS A 193 -8.53 -7.53 1.33
C HIS A 193 -7.06 -7.57 0.92
N MET A 194 -6.50 -6.48 0.37
CA MET A 194 -5.07 -6.42 0.07
C MET A 194 -4.20 -6.43 1.33
N VAL A 195 -4.69 -5.95 2.48
CA VAL A 195 -4.02 -6.15 3.77
C VAL A 195 -3.96 -7.64 4.12
N LYS A 196 -5.05 -8.40 3.91
CA LYS A 196 -5.05 -9.86 4.10
C LYS A 196 -4.16 -10.60 3.09
N PHE A 197 -4.13 -10.11 1.85
CA PHE A 197 -3.21 -10.58 0.82
C PHE A 197 -1.76 -10.46 1.33
N ARG A 198 -1.34 -9.26 1.76
CA ARG A 198 0.02 -9.01 2.26
C ARG A 198 0.38 -9.93 3.43
N ASN A 199 -0.52 -10.12 4.38
CA ASN A 199 -0.32 -11.02 5.52
C ASN A 199 -0.10 -12.48 5.08
N THR A 200 -0.85 -12.93 4.08
CA THR A 200 -0.75 -14.29 3.54
C THR A 200 0.56 -14.53 2.83
N VAL A 201 0.94 -13.59 1.97
CA VAL A 201 2.13 -13.73 1.11
C VAL A 201 3.41 -13.25 1.81
N ASN A 202 3.35 -13.05 3.12
CA ASN A 202 4.49 -12.61 3.90
C ASN A 202 5.68 -13.55 3.69
N ASN A 203 6.88 -12.98 3.56
CA ASN A 203 8.13 -13.68 3.24
C ASN A 203 8.18 -14.44 1.89
N GLN A 204 7.14 -14.39 1.05
CA GLN A 204 7.20 -14.98 -0.29
C GLN A 204 7.99 -14.09 -1.24
N PRO A 205 8.85 -14.62 -2.11
CA PRO A 205 9.60 -13.82 -3.08
C PRO A 205 8.65 -13.22 -4.14
N LEU A 206 9.02 -12.08 -4.71
CA LEU A 206 8.41 -11.64 -5.96
C LEU A 206 8.86 -12.59 -7.08
N ALA A 207 7.91 -13.11 -7.85
CA ALA A 207 8.15 -14.08 -8.90
C ALA A 207 7.20 -13.84 -10.08
N ASN A 208 7.42 -14.55 -11.19
CA ASN A 208 6.55 -14.54 -12.37
C ASN A 208 6.17 -13.13 -12.85
N TRP A 209 7.13 -12.19 -12.83
CA TRP A 209 6.90 -10.85 -13.37
C TRP A 209 6.58 -10.95 -14.86
N TRP A 210 5.45 -10.36 -15.25
CA TRP A 210 5.01 -10.21 -16.62
C TRP A 210 4.67 -8.74 -16.86
N GLU A 211 4.97 -8.27 -18.06
CA GLU A 211 4.62 -6.93 -18.53
C GLU A 211 4.40 -6.97 -20.04
N ASN A 212 3.56 -6.06 -20.56
CA ASN A 212 3.23 -6.01 -21.97
C ASN A 212 4.08 -5.01 -22.78
N GLY A 213 5.16 -4.48 -22.19
CA GLY A 213 5.96 -3.40 -22.74
C GLY A 213 5.51 -2.01 -22.30
N GLU A 214 4.34 -1.86 -21.64
CA GLU A 214 3.79 -0.59 -21.19
C GLU A 214 3.02 -0.67 -19.85
N ASN A 215 1.70 -0.49 -19.87
CA ASN A 215 0.87 -0.22 -18.69
C ASN A 215 -0.01 -1.42 -18.29
N GLN A 216 0.43 -2.63 -18.64
CA GLN A 216 -0.11 -3.87 -18.10
C GLN A 216 1.02 -4.65 -17.45
N ILE A 217 0.87 -4.98 -16.18
CA ILE A 217 1.84 -5.76 -15.42
C ILE A 217 1.14 -6.83 -14.58
N ALA A 218 1.86 -7.91 -14.30
CA ALA A 218 1.44 -8.92 -13.34
C ALA A 218 2.66 -9.50 -12.62
N PHE A 219 2.46 -9.98 -11.41
CA PHE A 219 3.48 -10.74 -10.69
C PHE A 219 2.85 -11.61 -9.61
N SER A 220 3.60 -12.61 -9.17
CA SER A 220 3.23 -13.46 -8.05
C SER A 220 4.11 -13.20 -6.83
N ARG A 221 3.60 -13.61 -5.68
CA ARG A 221 4.34 -13.73 -4.43
C ARG A 221 4.46 -15.21 -4.11
N GLY A 222 5.55 -15.80 -4.60
CA GLY A 222 5.76 -17.25 -4.61
C GLY A 222 4.57 -17.99 -5.22
N ASN A 223 4.07 -18.97 -4.48
CA ASN A 223 2.87 -19.75 -4.80
C ASN A 223 1.65 -19.39 -3.94
N MET A 224 1.68 -18.22 -3.28
CA MET A 224 0.65 -17.82 -2.30
C MET A 224 -0.25 -16.69 -2.77
N GLY A 225 0.19 -15.86 -3.72
CA GLY A 225 -0.64 -14.79 -4.28
C GLY A 225 -0.18 -14.34 -5.66
N PHE A 226 -1.11 -13.80 -6.43
CA PHE A 226 -0.91 -13.28 -7.78
C PHE A 226 -1.76 -12.03 -7.99
N VAL A 227 -1.17 -11.02 -8.63
CA VAL A 227 -1.82 -9.73 -8.89
C VAL A 227 -1.59 -9.30 -10.34
N VAL A 228 -2.57 -8.59 -10.90
CA VAL A 228 -2.55 -8.06 -12.26
C VAL A 228 -3.06 -6.63 -12.24
N PHE A 229 -2.40 -5.75 -12.98
CA PHE A 229 -2.75 -4.35 -13.15
C PHE A 229 -2.91 -4.04 -14.64
N ASN A 230 -3.95 -3.28 -14.96
CA ASN A 230 -4.10 -2.62 -16.25
C ASN A 230 -4.30 -1.12 -15.96
N LEU A 231 -3.47 -0.25 -16.54
CA LEU A 231 -3.67 1.20 -16.55
C LEU A 231 -3.86 1.75 -17.97
N GLU A 232 -3.92 0.89 -19.00
CA GLU A 232 -4.17 1.33 -20.39
C GLU A 232 -5.61 1.80 -20.53
N LEU A 233 -5.84 2.97 -21.13
CA LEU A 233 -7.18 3.58 -21.22
C LEU A 233 -8.01 3.07 -22.41
N ASP A 234 -7.34 2.50 -23.41
CA ASP A 234 -7.90 2.11 -24.70
C ASP A 234 -7.90 0.60 -24.93
N LYS A 235 -7.19 -0.18 -24.11
CA LYS A 235 -6.96 -1.61 -24.33
C LYS A 235 -7.19 -2.48 -23.10
N ASP A 236 -8.03 -3.50 -23.28
CA ASP A 236 -8.23 -4.55 -22.29
C ASP A 236 -7.01 -5.47 -22.25
N LEU A 237 -6.71 -6.02 -21.08
CA LEU A 237 -5.72 -7.07 -20.90
C LEU A 237 -6.38 -8.42 -21.18
N GLN A 238 -5.81 -9.18 -22.11
CA GLN A 238 -6.16 -10.56 -22.43
C GLN A 238 -4.87 -11.39 -22.55
N ALA A 239 -4.54 -12.19 -21.54
CA ALA A 239 -3.28 -12.94 -21.53
C ALA A 239 -3.36 -14.22 -20.72
N ASN A 240 -2.67 -15.26 -21.18
CA ASN A 240 -2.44 -16.50 -20.43
C ASN A 240 -1.17 -16.34 -19.58
N LEU A 241 -1.32 -16.12 -18.27
CA LEU A 241 -0.23 -15.70 -17.38
C LEU A 241 0.16 -16.81 -16.41
N GLN A 242 1.47 -16.95 -16.16
CA GLN A 242 1.98 -17.83 -15.11
C GLN A 242 1.72 -17.20 -13.74
N THR A 243 0.84 -17.82 -12.95
CA THR A 243 0.46 -17.28 -11.63
C THR A 243 1.34 -17.79 -10.50
N GLY A 244 2.02 -18.94 -10.71
CA GLY A 244 2.73 -19.67 -9.65
C GLY A 244 1.83 -20.34 -8.62
N LEU A 245 0.50 -20.14 -8.69
CA LEU A 245 -0.45 -20.72 -7.75
C LEU A 245 -0.77 -22.18 -8.09
N PRO A 246 -1.14 -23.01 -7.09
CA PRO A 246 -1.66 -24.34 -7.34
C PRO A 246 -2.96 -24.32 -8.16
N LYS A 247 -3.18 -25.36 -8.97
CA LYS A 247 -4.43 -25.58 -9.71
C LYS A 247 -5.65 -25.35 -8.84
N GLY A 248 -6.63 -24.62 -9.35
CA GLY A 248 -7.88 -24.39 -8.64
C GLY A 248 -8.69 -23.22 -9.15
N VAL A 249 -9.79 -22.95 -8.45
CA VAL A 249 -10.65 -21.79 -8.71
C VAL A 249 -10.45 -20.79 -7.59
N TYR A 250 -10.06 -19.56 -7.93
CA TYR A 250 -9.80 -18.49 -6.97
C TYR A 250 -10.79 -17.34 -7.16
N CYS A 251 -11.20 -16.73 -6.05
CA CYS A 251 -12.00 -15.51 -6.09
C CYS A 251 -11.09 -14.29 -6.18
N ASP A 252 -11.38 -13.38 -7.12
CA ASP A 252 -10.77 -12.06 -7.14
C ASP A 252 -11.25 -11.24 -5.93
N ILE A 253 -10.29 -10.76 -5.14
CA ILE A 253 -10.55 -10.01 -3.92
C ILE A 253 -10.74 -8.50 -4.15
N ILE A 254 -10.49 -8.04 -5.38
CA ILE A 254 -10.70 -6.65 -5.78
C ILE A 254 -12.17 -6.46 -6.20
N SER A 255 -12.66 -7.24 -7.17
CA SER A 255 -14.06 -7.18 -7.61
C SER A 255 -15.05 -7.83 -6.65
N GLY A 256 -14.58 -8.59 -5.66
CA GLY A 256 -15.46 -9.26 -4.70
C GLY A 256 -14.70 -9.96 -3.57
N ARG A 257 -15.21 -11.12 -3.16
CA ARG A 257 -14.61 -11.96 -2.13
C ARG A 257 -15.05 -13.41 -2.28
N LYS A 258 -14.34 -14.30 -1.57
CA LYS A 258 -14.83 -15.64 -1.26
C LYS A 258 -15.95 -15.54 -0.22
N SER A 259 -17.11 -16.12 -0.53
CA SER A 259 -18.26 -16.25 0.36
C SER A 259 -18.65 -17.72 0.41
N CYS A 260 -18.27 -18.41 1.49
CA CYS A 260 -18.38 -19.87 1.61
C CYS A 260 -17.72 -20.57 0.40
N ASN A 261 -18.52 -21.22 -0.46
CA ASN A 261 -18.06 -21.99 -1.62
C ASN A 261 -18.27 -21.24 -2.96
N SER A 262 -18.49 -19.92 -2.93
CA SER A 262 -18.65 -19.10 -4.13
C SER A 262 -17.83 -17.82 -4.08
N CYS A 263 -17.66 -17.20 -5.24
CA CYS A 263 -17.07 -15.87 -5.38
C CYS A 263 -18.20 -14.88 -5.65
N THR A 264 -18.18 -13.73 -4.95
CA THR A 264 -19.14 -12.65 -5.22
C THR A 264 -18.72 -11.78 -6.40
N GLY A 265 -17.44 -11.86 -6.80
CA GLY A 265 -16.86 -11.17 -7.95
C GLY A 265 -16.30 -12.15 -8.98
N LEU A 266 -15.26 -11.73 -9.68
CA LEU A 266 -14.60 -12.54 -10.72
C LEU A 266 -13.99 -13.83 -10.15
N LYS A 267 -13.91 -14.85 -11.01
CA LYS A 267 -13.24 -16.12 -10.74
C LYS A 267 -12.05 -16.25 -11.67
N VAL A 268 -10.94 -16.77 -11.14
CA VAL A 268 -9.77 -17.14 -11.93
C VAL A 268 -9.56 -18.64 -11.82
N MET A 269 -9.46 -19.30 -12.96
CA MET A 269 -9.17 -20.74 -13.05
C MET A 269 -7.69 -20.92 -13.32
N VAL A 270 -6.98 -21.47 -12.35
CA VAL A 270 -5.55 -21.80 -12.47
C VAL A 270 -5.43 -23.26 -12.90
N GLY A 271 -4.71 -23.49 -14.00
CA GLY A 271 -4.44 -24.80 -14.59
C GLY A 271 -3.44 -25.63 -13.78
N ALA A 272 -3.23 -26.88 -14.20
CA ALA A 272 -2.23 -27.76 -13.58
C ALA A 272 -0.79 -27.29 -13.78
N ASP A 273 -0.55 -26.48 -14.81
CA ASP A 273 0.72 -25.83 -15.13
C ASP A 273 0.92 -24.48 -14.41
N GLY A 274 0.00 -24.09 -13.54
CA GLY A 274 0.03 -22.83 -12.79
C GLY A 274 -0.42 -21.60 -13.60
N LYS A 275 -0.82 -21.77 -14.86
CA LYS A 275 -1.26 -20.66 -15.71
C LYS A 275 -2.75 -20.37 -15.57
N ALA A 276 -3.15 -19.13 -15.87
CA ALA A 276 -4.55 -18.73 -15.94
C ALA A 276 -4.78 -17.75 -17.09
N ASP A 277 -5.93 -17.87 -17.76
CA ASP A 277 -6.40 -16.87 -18.71
C ASP A 277 -6.96 -15.68 -17.93
N ILE A 278 -6.31 -14.53 -18.07
CA ILE A 278 -6.69 -13.28 -17.41
C ILE A 278 -7.31 -12.34 -18.42
N SER A 279 -8.53 -11.90 -18.12
CA SER A 279 -9.27 -10.85 -18.80
C SER A 279 -9.50 -9.70 -17.82
N LEU A 280 -8.90 -8.54 -18.06
CA LEU A 280 -9.04 -7.36 -17.21
C LEU A 280 -9.33 -6.13 -18.06
N ALA A 281 -10.44 -5.45 -17.79
CA ALA A 281 -10.86 -4.28 -18.55
C ALA A 281 -9.80 -3.16 -18.51
N LYS A 282 -9.84 -2.30 -19.52
CA LYS A 282 -9.08 -1.05 -19.60
C LYS A 282 -9.45 -0.06 -18.50
N GLY A 283 -8.57 0.93 -18.29
CA GLY A 283 -8.60 1.87 -17.18
C GLY A 283 -7.94 1.29 -15.93
N PRO A 284 -7.88 2.06 -14.82
CA PRO A 284 -7.17 1.65 -13.61
C PRO A 284 -7.85 0.47 -12.92
N LYS A 285 -7.51 -0.73 -13.36
CA LYS A 285 -8.09 -2.00 -12.91
C LYS A 285 -7.02 -2.88 -12.30
N VAL A 286 -7.43 -3.57 -11.24
CA VAL A 286 -6.61 -4.54 -10.53
C VAL A 286 -7.40 -5.82 -10.37
N LEU A 287 -6.70 -6.94 -10.47
CA LEU A 287 -7.18 -8.25 -10.08
C LEU A 287 -6.18 -8.84 -9.09
N ALA A 288 -6.65 -9.45 -8.01
CA ALA A 288 -5.80 -10.12 -7.05
C ALA A 288 -6.42 -11.42 -6.53
N ILE A 289 -5.63 -12.49 -6.53
CA ILE A 289 -6.01 -13.81 -6.02
C ILE A 289 -4.90 -14.35 -5.12
N TYR A 290 -5.28 -15.12 -4.11
CA TYR A 290 -4.35 -15.62 -3.09
C TYR A 290 -4.83 -16.92 -2.48
N ALA A 291 -3.95 -17.61 -1.74
CA ALA A 291 -4.21 -18.94 -1.20
C ALA A 291 -5.58 -19.08 -0.49
N GLN A 292 -5.99 -18.09 0.31
CA GLN A 292 -7.26 -18.13 1.04
C GLN A 292 -8.47 -17.70 0.20
N SER A 293 -8.30 -17.14 -1.00
CA SER A 293 -9.40 -16.96 -1.96
C SER A 293 -9.70 -18.20 -2.81
N LYS A 294 -8.92 -19.27 -2.67
CA LYS A 294 -9.15 -20.55 -3.34
C LYS A 294 -10.46 -21.21 -2.87
N LEU A 295 -11.29 -21.66 -3.80
CA LEU A 295 -12.50 -22.45 -3.54
C LEU A 295 -12.20 -23.95 -3.49
N THR A 296 -11.54 -24.47 -4.54
CA THR A 296 -11.15 -25.87 -4.74
C THR A 296 -9.77 -25.94 -5.35
#